data_AF-A0A958RJ07-F1
#
_entry.id   AF-A0A958RJ07-F1
#
_cell.length_a   1.000
_cell.length_b   1.000
_cell.length_c   1.000
_cell.angle_alpha   90.00
_cell.angle_beta   90.00
_cell.angle_gamma   90.00
#
_symmetry.space_group_name_H-M   'P 1'
#
loop_
_entity.id
_entity.type
_entity.pdbx_description
1 polymer ?
#
loop_
_entity_poly.entity_id
_entity_poly.type
_entity_poly.pdbx_seq_one_letter_code
_entity_poly.pdbx_strand_id
1 'polypeptide(L)'
;MIITLVMGFASGLPLLLTMSVLQAWMKDSNVDLGKIGLITLVGLPYSWKFVWAPIFDRFSLGAIGRRKGWLLLTQVLLALTIALLGQMNPAGNLTLLAAVAALVAFFSASQDIVIDAYRRELLPDEELGLGSSVYVYGYRIAMLLASGGGLILADHMSWASVYLVMAGCMIPAIACTLWAPEPQVEEKPPSNFRESVIDPFVEFFKRHGSITILAFILLYKIGDTMASAITIPFYMDIGFTKTEIGAI
;
A
#
# COMPACT_ATOMS: atom_id res chain seq x y z
N MET A 1 10.62 -2.85 16.50
CA MET A 1 9.18 -2.60 16.71
C MET A 1 8.70 -1.20 16.29
N ILE A 2 9.29 -0.08 16.74
CA ILE A 2 8.83 1.25 16.30
C ILE A 2 8.99 1.43 14.78
N ILE A 3 10.13 1.00 14.23
CA ILE A 3 10.38 1.06 12.79
C ILE A 3 9.29 0.32 12.02
N THR A 4 8.90 -0.89 12.44
CA THR A 4 7.87 -1.68 11.75
C THR A 4 6.50 -1.03 11.81
N LEU A 5 6.17 -0.34 12.91
CA LEU A 5 4.94 0.45 13.02
C LEU A 5 4.93 1.60 12.02
N VAL A 6 6.01 2.39 11.98
CA VAL A 6 6.13 3.55 11.09
C VAL A 6 6.15 3.13 9.62
N MET A 7 6.81 2.02 9.28
CA MET A 7 6.77 1.47 7.93
C MET A 7 5.36 0.96 7.57
N GLY A 8 4.65 0.35 8.52
CA GLY A 8 3.24 0.00 8.36
C GLY A 8 2.39 1.22 8.02
N PHE A 9 2.58 2.31 8.78
CA PHE A 9 1.88 3.57 8.53
C PHE A 9 2.20 4.13 7.13
N ALA A 10 3.47 4.15 6.72
CA ALA A 10 3.89 4.63 5.41
C ALA A 10 3.31 3.81 4.24
N SER A 11 3.13 2.50 4.45
CA SER A 11 2.53 1.60 3.46
C SER A 11 1.01 1.74 3.36
N GLY A 12 0.32 1.95 4.50
CA GLY A 12 -1.15 2.04 4.53
C GLY A 12 -1.73 3.33 3.99
N LEU A 13 -0.97 4.42 4.02
CA LEU A 13 -1.44 5.76 3.65
C LEU A 13 -1.88 5.86 2.17
N PRO A 14 -1.09 5.44 1.17
CA PRO A 14 -1.37 5.77 -0.24
C PRO A 14 -2.53 4.98 -0.86
N LEU A 15 -2.82 3.78 -0.33
CA LEU A 15 -3.82 2.89 -0.91
C LEU A 15 -5.19 3.56 -0.95
N LEU A 16 -5.64 4.13 0.17
CA LEU A 16 -6.96 4.76 0.22
C LEU A 16 -6.98 6.16 -0.42
N LEU A 17 -5.82 6.83 -0.50
CA LEU A 17 -5.67 8.09 -1.23
C LEU A 17 -5.88 7.95 -2.74
N THR A 18 -5.54 6.80 -3.31
CA THR A 18 -5.76 6.48 -4.74
C THR A 18 -7.07 5.74 -5.00
N MET A 19 -7.74 5.27 -3.94
CA MET A 19 -9.03 4.60 -4.00
C MET A 19 -10.16 5.51 -3.51
N SER A 20 -10.64 5.33 -2.27
CA SER A 20 -11.86 5.97 -1.78
C SER A 20 -11.79 7.51 -1.79
N VAL A 21 -10.65 8.08 -1.41
CA VAL A 21 -10.47 9.54 -1.33
C VAL A 21 -10.44 10.17 -2.72
N LEU A 22 -9.72 9.57 -3.66
CA LEU A 22 -9.69 10.05 -5.04
C LEU A 22 -11.06 9.95 -5.70
N GLN A 23 -11.81 8.87 -5.44
CA GLN A 23 -13.18 8.71 -5.94
C GLN A 23 -14.11 9.78 -5.38
N ALA A 24 -14.01 10.11 -4.09
CA ALA A 24 -14.76 11.19 -3.47
C ALA A 24 -14.41 12.55 -4.10
N TRP A 25 -13.13 12.85 -4.27
CA TRP A 25 -12.69 14.09 -4.91
C TRP A 25 -13.18 14.21 -6.37
N MET A 26 -13.11 13.11 -7.13
CA MET A 26 -13.64 13.07 -8.49
C MET A 26 -15.16 13.29 -8.50
N LYS A 27 -15.89 12.76 -7.52
CA LYS A 27 -17.33 12.95 -7.38
C LYS A 27 -17.67 14.42 -7.10
N ASP A 28 -16.97 15.06 -6.17
CA ASP A 28 -17.13 16.49 -5.86
C ASP A 28 -16.80 17.38 -7.06
N SER A 29 -15.85 16.95 -7.89
CA SER A 29 -15.48 17.60 -9.14
C SER A 29 -16.47 17.33 -10.29
N ASN A 30 -17.64 16.73 -10.00
CA ASN A 30 -18.69 16.38 -10.96
C ASN A 30 -18.23 15.46 -12.10
N VAL A 31 -17.26 14.58 -11.84
CA VAL A 31 -16.84 13.56 -12.82
C VAL A 31 -17.90 12.47 -12.93
N ASP A 32 -18.12 11.97 -14.14
CA ASP A 32 -19.06 10.89 -14.42
C ASP A 32 -18.74 9.59 -13.64
N LEU A 33 -19.77 8.89 -13.20
CA LEU A 33 -19.64 7.69 -12.36
C LEU A 33 -18.90 6.55 -13.06
N GLY A 34 -19.07 6.39 -14.39
CA GLY A 34 -18.33 5.39 -15.16
C GLY A 34 -16.83 5.67 -15.15
N LYS A 35 -16.44 6.94 -15.28
CA LYS A 35 -15.05 7.39 -15.18
C LYS A 35 -14.46 7.21 -13.78
N ILE A 36 -15.25 7.45 -12.73
CA ILE A 36 -14.88 7.14 -11.35
C ILE A 36 -14.65 5.63 -11.20
N GLY A 37 -15.52 4.79 -11.76
CA GLY A 37 -15.31 3.34 -11.78
C GLY A 37 -14.00 2.94 -12.44
N LEU A 38 -13.66 3.54 -13.58
CA LEU A 38 -12.40 3.27 -14.31
C LEU A 38 -11.15 3.63 -13.50
N ILE A 39 -11.21 4.61 -12.57
CA ILE A 39 -10.05 4.97 -11.75
C ILE A 39 -9.60 3.82 -10.85
N THR A 40 -10.47 2.86 -10.51
CA THR A 40 -10.10 1.68 -9.72
C THR A 40 -8.98 0.85 -10.35
N LEU A 41 -8.83 0.91 -11.68
CA LEU A 41 -7.74 0.27 -12.42
C LEU A 41 -6.36 0.84 -12.08
N VAL A 42 -6.29 2.04 -11.51
CA VAL A 42 -5.05 2.60 -10.95
C VAL A 42 -4.47 1.70 -9.86
N GLY A 43 -5.29 0.88 -9.20
CA GLY A 43 -4.84 -0.07 -8.18
C GLY A 43 -4.11 -1.32 -8.72
N LEU A 44 -4.07 -1.54 -10.05
CA LEU A 44 -3.41 -2.70 -10.65
C LEU A 44 -1.95 -2.93 -10.20
N PRO A 45 -1.13 -1.90 -9.96
CA PRO A 45 0.23 -2.10 -9.50
C PRO A 45 0.32 -2.90 -8.19
N TYR A 46 -0.65 -2.77 -7.27
CA TYR A 46 -0.66 -3.56 -6.04
C TYR A 46 -0.77 -5.06 -6.29
N SER A 47 -1.50 -5.46 -7.34
CA SER A 47 -1.66 -6.87 -7.73
C SER A 47 -0.46 -7.41 -8.51
N TRP A 48 0.19 -6.57 -9.33
CA TRP A 48 1.28 -6.98 -10.22
C TRP A 48 2.67 -6.72 -9.66
N LYS A 49 2.78 -6.25 -8.41
CA LYS A 49 4.05 -5.86 -7.79
C LYS A 49 5.12 -6.96 -7.84
N PHE A 50 4.72 -8.23 -7.85
CA PHE A 50 5.64 -9.37 -8.02
C PHE A 50 6.47 -9.31 -9.32
N VAL A 51 6.00 -8.64 -10.37
CA VAL A 51 6.70 -8.56 -11.66
C VAL A 51 8.01 -7.79 -11.56
N TRP A 52 8.05 -6.71 -10.79
CA TRP A 52 9.24 -5.87 -10.63
C TRP A 52 9.91 -6.00 -9.26
N ALA A 53 9.34 -6.77 -8.33
CA ALA A 53 9.97 -7.12 -7.05
C ALA A 53 11.45 -7.58 -7.18
N PRO A 54 11.83 -8.44 -8.16
CA PRO A 54 13.21 -8.91 -8.32
C PRO A 54 14.24 -7.79 -8.54
N ILE A 55 13.82 -6.63 -9.05
CA ILE A 55 14.70 -5.48 -9.27
C ILE A 55 15.27 -4.98 -7.94
N PHE A 56 14.44 -4.93 -6.89
CA PHE A 56 14.84 -4.47 -5.56
C PHE A 56 15.74 -5.47 -4.83
N ASP A 57 15.68 -6.75 -5.20
CA ASP A 57 16.54 -7.78 -4.64
C ASP A 57 17.91 -7.82 -5.33
N ARG A 58 17.96 -7.56 -6.63
CA ARG A 58 19.18 -7.67 -7.43
C ARG A 58 20.06 -6.42 -7.40
N PHE A 59 19.46 -5.23 -7.50
CA PHE A 59 20.20 -3.99 -7.62
C PHE A 59 20.35 -3.30 -6.27
N SER A 60 21.54 -2.80 -5.96
CA SER A 60 21.78 -1.96 -4.77
C SER A 60 21.97 -0.50 -5.17
N LEU A 61 21.40 0.41 -4.38
CA LEU A 61 21.62 1.84 -4.53
C LEU A 61 22.84 2.27 -3.71
N GLY A 62 24.01 1.79 -4.18
CA GLY A 62 25.35 2.25 -3.80
C GLY A 62 25.58 2.65 -2.34
N ALA A 63 25.42 3.94 -2.05
CA ALA A 63 25.99 4.59 -0.87
C ALA A 63 25.22 4.40 0.46
N ILE A 64 23.94 4.00 0.44
CA ILE A 64 23.07 3.99 1.63
C ILE A 64 22.71 2.56 2.08
N GLY A 65 23.15 1.55 1.33
CA GLY A 65 22.73 0.17 1.49
C GLY A 65 21.72 -0.27 0.43
N ARG A 66 21.49 -1.58 0.33
CA ARG A 66 20.59 -2.17 -0.65
C ARG A 66 19.13 -1.85 -0.29
N ARG A 67 18.68 -2.18 0.92
CA ARG A 67 17.26 -2.03 1.29
C ARG A 67 16.90 -0.60 1.64
N LYS A 68 17.71 0.05 2.48
CA LYS A 68 17.48 1.44 2.90
C LYS A 68 17.51 2.41 1.73
N GLY A 69 18.40 2.20 0.76
CA GLY A 69 18.46 3.03 -0.45
C GLY A 69 17.15 2.99 -1.24
N TRP A 70 16.63 1.79 -1.53
CA TRP A 70 15.36 1.64 -2.23
C TRP A 70 14.17 2.12 -1.41
N LEU A 71 14.20 1.94 -0.09
CA LEU A 71 13.14 2.37 0.81
C LEU A 71 13.03 3.90 0.85
N LEU A 72 14.16 4.61 0.94
CA LEU A 72 14.20 6.08 0.87
C LEU A 72 13.73 6.58 -0.50
N LEU A 73 14.25 5.98 -1.58
CA LEU A 73 13.89 6.41 -2.93
C LEU A 73 12.38 6.26 -3.18
N THR A 74 11.81 5.11 -2.83
CA THR A 74 10.38 4.85 -3.01
C THR A 74 9.52 5.76 -2.13
N GLN A 75 9.90 5.98 -0.86
CA GLN A 75 9.19 6.92 0.03
C GLN A 75 9.21 8.37 -0.47
N VAL A 76 10.35 8.86 -0.97
CA VAL A 76 10.47 10.23 -1.49
C VAL A 76 9.66 10.39 -2.77
N LEU A 77 9.79 9.45 -3.72
CA LEU A 77 9.01 9.49 -4.96
C LEU A 77 7.51 9.38 -4.70
N LEU A 78 7.11 8.56 -3.73
CA LEU A 78 5.73 8.44 -3.29
C LEU A 78 5.21 9.76 -2.69
N ALA A 79 5.95 10.39 -1.79
CA ALA A 79 5.56 11.68 -1.22
C ALA A 79 5.41 12.77 -2.29
N LEU A 80 6.36 12.83 -3.24
CA LEU A 80 6.32 13.78 -4.35
C LEU A 80 5.13 13.52 -5.29
N THR A 81 4.83 12.26 -5.60
CA THR A 81 3.71 11.92 -6.47
C THR A 81 2.36 12.13 -5.80
N ILE A 82 2.23 11.92 -4.48
CA ILE A 82 1.03 12.28 -3.71
C ILE A 82 0.82 13.80 -3.74
N ALA A 83 1.88 14.58 -3.52
CA ALA A 83 1.81 16.04 -3.60
C ALA A 83 1.42 16.51 -5.02
N LEU A 84 2.00 15.89 -6.06
CA LEU A 84 1.66 16.17 -7.46
C LEU A 84 0.20 15.83 -7.77
N LEU A 85 -0.31 14.70 -7.26
CA LEU A 85 -1.70 14.29 -7.44
C LEU A 85 -2.67 15.36 -6.90
N GLY A 86 -2.35 15.94 -5.73
CA GLY A 86 -3.14 17.02 -5.14
C GLY A 86 -3.23 18.28 -5.99
N GLN A 87 -2.25 18.53 -6.87
CA GLN A 87 -2.24 19.69 -7.77
C GLN A 87 -2.97 19.43 -9.09
N MET A 88 -3.47 18.22 -9.32
CA MET A 88 -4.21 17.88 -10.52
C MET A 88 -5.63 18.44 -10.47
N ASN A 89 -6.24 18.62 -11.64
CA ASN A 89 -7.65 18.99 -11.76
C ASN A 89 -8.45 17.80 -12.32
N PRO A 90 -9.29 17.13 -11.50
CA PRO A 90 -10.08 15.99 -11.95
C PRO A 90 -11.07 16.29 -13.09
N ALA A 91 -11.57 17.53 -13.18
CA ALA A 91 -12.51 17.95 -14.22
C ALA A 91 -11.80 18.32 -15.54
N GLY A 92 -10.50 18.60 -15.50
CA GLY A 92 -9.72 19.05 -16.66
C GLY A 92 -9.20 17.88 -17.51
N ASN A 93 -8.20 17.15 -16.99
CA ASN A 93 -7.55 16.07 -17.72
C ASN A 93 -7.52 14.79 -16.88
N LEU A 94 -8.55 13.97 -17.08
CA LEU A 94 -8.70 12.72 -16.34
C LEU A 94 -7.59 11.71 -16.65
N THR A 95 -7.09 11.68 -17.90
CA THR A 95 -6.02 10.76 -18.28
C THR A 95 -4.72 11.08 -17.54
N LEU A 96 -4.40 12.37 -17.40
CA LEU A 96 -3.25 12.80 -16.62
C LEU A 96 -3.43 12.51 -15.13
N LEU A 97 -4.63 12.78 -14.56
CA LEU A 97 -4.96 12.43 -13.18
C LEU A 97 -4.74 10.93 -12.94
N ALA A 98 -5.28 10.07 -13.82
CA ALA A 98 -5.14 8.63 -13.73
C ALA A 98 -3.68 8.18 -13.87
N ALA A 99 -2.89 8.81 -14.74
CA ALA A 99 -1.47 8.52 -14.88
C ALA A 99 -0.68 8.86 -13.61
N VAL A 100 -0.93 10.02 -12.99
CA VAL A 100 -0.29 10.41 -11.73
C VAL A 100 -0.74 9.50 -10.58
N ALA A 101 -2.03 9.16 -10.50
CA ALA A 101 -2.53 8.23 -9.51
C ALA A 101 -1.92 6.83 -9.69
N ALA A 102 -1.73 6.37 -10.93
CA ALA A 102 -1.02 5.12 -11.24
C ALA A 102 0.45 5.16 -10.82
N LEU A 103 1.12 6.31 -10.94
CA LEU A 103 2.48 6.48 -10.40
C LEU A 103 2.50 6.40 -8.87
N VAL A 104 1.52 7.00 -8.18
CA VAL A 104 1.37 6.87 -6.72
C VAL A 104 1.20 5.39 -6.33
N ALA A 105 0.29 4.68 -7.00
CA ALA A 105 0.07 3.24 -6.75
C ALA A 105 1.32 2.40 -7.04
N PHE A 106 2.05 2.71 -8.13
CA PHE A 106 3.29 2.03 -8.47
C PHE A 106 4.40 2.23 -7.43
N PHE A 107 4.63 3.47 -6.99
CA PHE A 107 5.63 3.75 -5.95
C PHE A 107 5.22 3.21 -4.59
N SER A 108 3.93 3.24 -4.25
CA SER A 108 3.39 2.61 -3.04
C SER A 108 3.56 1.10 -3.05
N ALA A 109 3.19 0.42 -4.15
CA ALA A 109 3.38 -1.02 -4.27
C ALA A 109 4.87 -1.41 -4.26
N SER A 110 5.73 -0.58 -4.84
CA SER A 110 7.20 -0.74 -4.79
C SER A 110 7.75 -0.59 -3.37
N GLN A 111 7.28 0.43 -2.63
CA GLN A 111 7.63 0.64 -1.24
C GLN A 111 7.22 -0.57 -0.38
N ASP A 112 6.03 -1.13 -0.59
CA ASP A 112 5.56 -2.31 0.14
C ASP A 112 6.51 -3.51 -0.04
N ILE A 113 6.98 -3.77 -1.26
CA ILE A 113 7.95 -4.84 -1.53
C ILE A 113 9.22 -4.63 -0.68
N VAL A 114 9.75 -3.41 -0.70
CA VAL A 114 10.99 -3.09 0.00
C VAL A 114 10.79 -3.16 1.52
N ILE A 115 9.64 -2.69 2.04
CA ILE A 115 9.30 -2.77 3.46
C ILE A 115 9.15 -4.22 3.91
N ASP A 116 8.45 -5.06 3.15
CA ASP A 116 8.24 -6.47 3.48
C ASP A 116 9.58 -7.21 3.55
N ALA A 117 10.45 -6.99 2.56
CA ALA A 117 11.80 -7.56 2.54
C ALA A 117 12.65 -7.01 3.70
N TYR A 118 12.64 -5.70 3.92
CA TYR A 118 13.37 -5.05 5.01
C TYR A 118 12.94 -5.59 6.38
N ARG A 119 11.63 -5.76 6.63
CA ARG A 119 11.12 -6.30 7.90
C ARG A 119 11.58 -7.75 8.10
N ARG A 120 11.56 -8.57 7.05
CA ARG A 120 11.98 -9.96 7.12
C ARG A 120 13.47 -10.10 7.43
N GLU A 121 14.29 -9.22 6.85
CA GLU A 121 15.75 -9.19 7.04
C GLU A 121 16.18 -8.51 8.36
N LEU A 122 15.36 -7.59 8.90
CA LEU A 122 15.66 -6.88 10.15
C LEU A 122 15.30 -7.68 11.41
N LEU A 123 14.17 -8.38 11.41
CA LEU A 123 13.64 -9.03 12.60
C LEU A 123 14.13 -10.48 12.75
N PRO A 124 14.51 -10.91 13.98
CA PRO A 124 14.75 -12.31 14.26
C PRO A 124 13.46 -13.12 14.12
N ASP A 125 13.59 -14.41 13.83
CA ASP A 125 12.46 -15.30 13.50
C ASP A 125 11.38 -15.35 14.60
N GLU A 126 11.80 -15.26 15.86
CA GLU A 126 10.93 -15.22 17.05
C GLU A 126 10.04 -13.97 17.10
N GLU A 127 10.50 -12.85 16.53
CA GLU A 127 9.82 -11.56 16.56
C GLU A 127 8.99 -11.29 15.29
N LEU A 128 9.08 -12.12 14.24
CA LEU A 128 8.37 -11.90 12.98
C LEU A 128 6.85 -11.78 13.15
N GLY A 129 6.26 -12.59 14.03
CA GLY A 129 4.82 -12.58 14.30
C GLY A 129 4.38 -11.27 14.97
N LEU A 130 5.11 -10.82 15.99
CA LEU A 130 4.87 -9.55 16.66
C LEU A 130 5.13 -8.37 15.73
N GLY A 131 6.24 -8.39 14.99
CA GLY A 131 6.58 -7.36 14.02
C GLY A 131 5.55 -7.20 12.91
N SER A 132 4.98 -8.31 12.42
CA SER A 132 3.88 -8.30 11.44
C SER A 132 2.61 -7.71 12.03
N SER A 133 2.26 -8.06 13.27
CA SER A 133 1.12 -7.48 13.98
C SER A 133 1.26 -5.96 14.15
N VAL A 134 2.42 -5.50 14.62
CA VAL A 134 2.72 -4.07 14.82
C VAL A 134 2.69 -3.30 13.50
N TYR A 135 3.19 -3.91 12.42
CA TYR A 135 3.08 -3.35 11.08
C TYR A 135 1.62 -3.18 10.64
N VAL A 136 0.78 -4.21 10.83
CA VAL A 136 -0.64 -4.15 10.47
C VAL A 136 -1.36 -3.07 11.27
N TYR A 137 -1.03 -2.88 12.55
CA TYR A 137 -1.57 -1.76 13.34
C TYR A 137 -1.21 -0.41 12.73
N GLY A 138 0.07 -0.18 12.39
CA GLY A 138 0.48 1.05 11.72
C GLY A 138 -0.26 1.27 10.40
N TYR A 139 -0.40 0.21 9.60
CA TYR A 139 -1.12 0.22 8.33
C TYR A 139 -2.60 0.60 8.49
N ARG A 140 -3.27 0.04 9.51
CA ARG A 140 -4.68 0.35 9.83
C ARG A 140 -4.87 1.78 10.30
N ILE A 141 -3.96 2.29 11.14
CA ILE A 141 -3.97 3.70 11.57
C ILE A 141 -3.85 4.64 10.36
N ALA A 142 -2.92 4.34 9.45
CA ALA A 142 -2.75 5.14 8.24
C ALA A 142 -3.97 5.09 7.33
N MET A 143 -4.62 3.94 7.18
CA MET A 143 -5.87 3.83 6.42
C MET A 143 -7.01 4.67 7.03
N LEU A 144 -7.18 4.65 8.34
CA LEU A 144 -8.18 5.49 9.02
C LEU A 144 -7.90 6.98 8.81
N LEU A 145 -6.62 7.37 8.93
CA LEU A 145 -6.20 8.75 8.71
C LEU A 145 -6.37 9.17 7.25
N ALA A 146 -5.97 8.34 6.28
CA ALA A 146 -6.08 8.63 4.86
C ALA A 146 -7.55 8.72 4.41
N SER A 147 -8.38 7.77 4.81
CA SER A 147 -9.80 7.74 4.42
C SER A 147 -10.65 8.71 5.24
N GLY A 148 -11.00 8.33 6.47
CA GLY A 148 -11.85 9.15 7.34
C GLY A 148 -11.24 10.53 7.60
N GLY A 149 -9.97 10.58 7.99
CA GLY A 149 -9.27 11.85 8.19
C GLY A 149 -9.15 12.70 6.93
N GLY A 150 -8.82 12.11 5.78
CA GLY A 150 -8.72 12.82 4.51
C GLY A 150 -10.03 13.43 4.04
N LEU A 151 -11.14 12.69 4.17
CA LEU A 151 -12.47 13.19 3.82
C LEU A 151 -12.93 14.32 4.76
N ILE A 152 -12.73 14.18 6.08
CA ILE A 152 -13.06 15.23 7.04
C ILE A 152 -12.24 16.50 6.77
N LEU A 153 -10.96 16.37 6.44
CA LEU A 153 -10.14 17.52 6.08
C LEU A 153 -10.67 18.20 4.82
N ALA A 154 -11.16 17.44 3.83
CA ALA A 154 -11.70 17.99 2.59
C ALA A 154 -12.94 18.88 2.78
N ASP A 155 -13.71 18.70 3.86
CA ASP A 155 -14.80 19.61 4.22
C ASP A 155 -14.30 20.98 4.71
N HIS A 156 -13.05 21.06 5.18
CA HIS A 156 -12.48 22.25 5.82
C HIS A 156 -11.36 22.90 5.01
N MET A 157 -10.79 22.21 4.02
CA MET A 157 -9.73 22.74 3.17
C MET A 157 -9.80 22.17 1.75
N SER A 158 -9.10 22.82 0.82
CA SER A 158 -9.06 22.34 -0.56
C SER A 158 -8.43 20.94 -0.67
N TRP A 159 -8.87 20.16 -1.65
CA TRP A 159 -8.29 18.85 -1.95
C TRP A 159 -6.77 18.88 -2.15
N ALA A 160 -6.25 19.93 -2.78
CA ALA A 160 -4.81 20.13 -2.93
C ALA A 160 -4.10 20.21 -1.56
N SER A 161 -4.67 20.95 -0.61
CA SER A 161 -4.18 21.03 0.77
C SER A 161 -4.24 19.66 1.48
N VAL A 162 -5.32 18.89 1.29
CA VAL A 162 -5.45 17.55 1.87
C VAL A 162 -4.33 16.63 1.39
N TYR A 163 -4.11 16.53 0.08
CA TYR A 163 -3.04 15.70 -0.49
C TYR A 163 -1.64 16.18 -0.08
N LEU A 164 -1.43 17.49 0.10
CA LEU A 164 -0.16 18.02 0.65
C LEU A 164 0.06 17.63 2.11
N VAL A 165 -0.99 17.67 2.95
CA VAL A 165 -0.92 17.18 4.34
C VAL A 165 -0.59 15.69 4.36
N MET A 166 -1.24 14.90 3.51
CA MET A 166 -0.98 13.45 3.40
C MET A 166 0.44 13.16 2.90
N ALA A 167 0.95 13.91 1.92
CA ALA A 167 2.34 13.83 1.52
C ALA A 167 3.29 14.19 2.68
N GLY A 168 2.94 15.20 3.49
CA GLY A 168 3.66 15.57 4.70
C GLY A 168 3.71 14.45 5.76
N CYS A 169 2.66 13.63 5.87
CA CYS A 169 2.65 12.46 6.75
C CYS A 169 3.68 11.38 6.37
N MET A 170 4.28 11.44 5.17
CA MET A 170 5.39 10.57 4.78
C MET A 170 6.74 11.04 5.36
N ILE A 171 6.88 12.30 5.78
CA ILE A 171 8.14 12.84 6.32
C ILE A 171 8.64 12.08 7.56
N PRO A 172 7.79 11.76 8.56
CA PRO A 172 8.21 10.91 9.68
C PRO A 172 8.70 9.53 9.25
N ALA A 173 8.12 8.96 8.19
CA ALA A 173 8.56 7.67 7.66
C ALA A 173 9.93 7.78 6.98
N ILE A 174 10.16 8.83 6.19
CA ILE A 174 11.47 9.12 5.58
C ILE A 174 12.54 9.33 6.66
N ALA A 175 12.24 10.13 7.69
CA ALA A 175 13.13 10.35 8.82
C ALA A 175 13.43 9.05 9.57
N CYS A 176 12.41 8.21 9.79
CA CYS A 176 12.57 6.90 10.41
C CYS A 176 13.50 6.01 9.57
N THR A 177 13.33 5.97 8.24
CA THR A 177 14.20 5.21 7.34
C THR A 177 15.65 5.68 7.40
N LEU A 178 15.90 6.99 7.50
CA LEU A 178 17.25 7.54 7.62
C LEU A 178 17.96 7.08 8.91
N TRP A 179 17.24 6.90 10.01
CA TRP A 179 17.77 6.36 11.26
C TRP A 179 17.74 4.84 11.34
N ALA A 180 16.94 4.19 10.50
CA ALA A 180 16.82 2.75 10.48
C ALA A 180 18.17 2.10 10.08
N PRO A 181 18.57 1.00 10.75
CA PRO A 181 19.78 0.28 10.39
C PRO A 181 19.60 -0.39 9.03
N GLU A 182 20.68 -0.45 8.25
CA GLU A 182 20.70 -1.31 7.05
C GLU A 182 20.80 -2.78 7.51
N PRO A 183 19.94 -3.69 7.04
CA PRO A 183 20.02 -5.09 7.39
C PRO A 183 21.33 -5.68 6.84
N GLN A 184 22.07 -6.41 7.68
CA GLN A 184 23.27 -7.11 7.25
C GLN A 184 22.84 -8.40 6.54
N VAL A 185 22.78 -8.34 5.21
CA VAL A 185 22.46 -9.53 4.40
C VAL A 185 23.75 -10.24 4.04
N GLU A 186 23.98 -11.42 4.63
CA GLU A 186 25.12 -12.30 4.32
C GLU A 186 24.96 -13.00 2.96
N GLU A 187 23.74 -13.06 2.42
CA GLU A 187 23.45 -13.74 1.16
C GLU A 187 23.83 -12.90 -0.06
N LYS A 188 24.56 -13.52 -0.99
CA LYS A 188 24.91 -12.89 -2.28
C LYS A 188 23.62 -12.60 -3.07
N PRO A 189 23.51 -11.43 -3.70
CA PRO A 189 22.36 -11.14 -4.56
C PRO A 189 22.27 -12.18 -5.68
N PRO A 190 21.06 -12.61 -6.06
CA PRO A 190 20.87 -13.60 -7.10
C PRO A 190 21.52 -13.14 -8.41
N SER A 191 22.27 -14.03 -9.04
CA SER A 191 23.15 -13.70 -10.16
C SER A 191 22.37 -13.49 -11.46
N ASN A 192 21.31 -14.29 -11.64
CA ASN A 192 20.56 -14.42 -12.89
C ASN A 192 19.04 -14.27 -12.68
N PHE A 193 18.32 -13.85 -13.73
CA PHE A 193 16.85 -13.69 -13.72
C PHE A 193 16.12 -14.96 -13.29
N ARG A 194 16.64 -16.13 -13.66
CA ARG A 194 16.09 -17.44 -13.26
C ARG A 194 16.09 -17.61 -11.73
N GLU A 195 17.21 -17.28 -11.09
CA GLU A 195 17.37 -17.40 -9.62
C GLU A 195 16.47 -16.40 -8.88
N SER A 196 16.21 -15.22 -9.45
CA SER A 196 15.37 -14.21 -8.82
C SER A 196 13.86 -14.41 -9.03
N VAL A 197 13.45 -15.08 -10.12
CA VAL A 197 12.04 -15.13 -10.54
C VAL A 197 11.50 -16.54 -10.67
N ILE A 198 12.24 -17.48 -11.26
CA ILE A 198 11.71 -18.81 -11.56
C ILE A 198 11.92 -19.75 -10.38
N ASP A 199 13.14 -19.75 -9.83
CA ASP A 199 13.52 -20.71 -8.81
C ASP A 199 12.70 -20.56 -7.50
N PRO A 200 12.37 -19.35 -7.00
CA PRO A 200 11.52 -19.20 -5.82
C PRO A 200 10.10 -19.76 -6.01
N PHE A 201 9.51 -19.59 -7.21
CA PHE A 201 8.19 -20.15 -7.53
C PHE A 201 8.25 -21.68 -7.58
N VAL A 202 9.27 -22.23 -8.24
CA VAL A 202 9.47 -23.67 -8.33
C VAL A 202 9.72 -24.27 -6.94
N GLU A 203 10.51 -23.61 -6.11
CA GLU A 203 10.78 -24.03 -4.74
C GLU A 203 9.50 -24.04 -3.90
N PHE A 204 8.68 -23.00 -3.99
CA PHE A 204 7.39 -22.94 -3.28
C PHE A 204 6.51 -24.14 -3.60
N PHE A 205 6.31 -24.48 -4.88
CA PHE A 205 5.48 -25.62 -5.28
C PHE A 205 6.09 -26.98 -4.92
N LYS A 206 7.42 -27.07 -4.78
CA LYS A 206 8.11 -28.28 -4.31
C LYS A 206 7.98 -28.52 -2.81
N ARG A 207 7.71 -27.49 -2.00
CA ARG A 207 7.56 -27.64 -0.54
C ARG A 207 6.29 -28.44 -0.20
N HIS A 208 6.42 -29.34 0.77
CA HIS A 208 5.30 -30.11 1.28
C HIS A 208 4.22 -29.18 1.85
N GLY A 209 2.96 -29.39 1.46
CA GLY A 209 1.82 -28.59 1.92
C GLY A 209 1.58 -27.28 1.16
N SER A 210 2.33 -26.98 0.08
CA SER A 210 2.13 -25.78 -0.74
C SER A 210 0.70 -25.64 -1.26
N ILE A 211 0.12 -26.71 -1.82
CA ILE A 211 -1.26 -26.75 -2.30
C ILE A 211 -2.25 -26.55 -1.15
N THR A 212 -2.01 -27.18 0.01
CA THR A 212 -2.88 -27.04 1.20
C THR A 212 -2.89 -25.59 1.70
N ILE A 213 -1.74 -24.92 1.74
CA ILE A 213 -1.64 -23.51 2.11
C ILE A 213 -2.38 -22.62 1.12
N LEU A 214 -2.20 -22.85 -0.20
CA LEU A 214 -2.93 -22.11 -1.22
C LEU A 214 -4.45 -22.30 -1.11
N ALA A 215 -4.89 -23.55 -0.92
CA ALA A 215 -6.30 -23.88 -0.74
C ALA A 215 -6.87 -23.21 0.52
N PHE A 216 -6.13 -23.23 1.62
CA PHE A 216 -6.51 -22.56 2.86
C PHE A 216 -6.67 -21.04 2.67
N ILE A 217 -5.68 -20.37 2.06
CA ILE A 217 -5.74 -18.92 1.80
C ILE A 217 -6.93 -18.59 0.91
N LEU A 218 -7.15 -19.36 -0.15
CA LEU A 218 -8.23 -19.12 -1.11
C LEU A 218 -9.61 -19.33 -0.48
N LEU A 219 -9.83 -20.45 0.22
CA LEU A 219 -11.10 -20.75 0.88
C LEU A 219 -11.40 -19.74 2.00
N TYR A 220 -10.39 -19.39 2.80
CA TYR A 220 -10.52 -18.36 3.83
C TYR A 220 -10.88 -17.01 3.21
N LYS A 221 -10.18 -16.58 2.15
CA LYS A 221 -10.39 -15.25 1.57
C LYS A 221 -11.71 -15.12 0.83
N ILE A 222 -12.18 -16.19 0.17
CA ILE A 222 -13.51 -16.21 -0.43
C ILE A 222 -14.57 -16.04 0.68
N GLY A 223 -14.47 -16.80 1.77
CA GLY A 223 -15.38 -16.68 2.90
C GLY A 223 -15.41 -15.26 3.48
N ASP A 224 -14.24 -14.69 3.76
CA ASP A 224 -14.07 -13.32 4.27
C ASP A 224 -14.68 -12.25 3.34
N THR A 225 -14.40 -12.36 2.04
CA THR A 225 -14.86 -11.37 1.03
C THR A 225 -16.37 -11.47 0.83
N MET A 226 -16.92 -12.68 0.76
CA MET A 226 -18.36 -12.90 0.63
C MET A 226 -19.12 -12.43 1.86
N ALA A 227 -18.61 -12.74 3.06
CA ALA A 227 -19.20 -12.25 4.31
C ALA A 227 -19.25 -10.72 4.30
N SER A 228 -18.12 -10.06 4.05
CA SER A 228 -18.01 -8.59 4.02
C SER A 228 -18.94 -7.93 3.00
N ALA A 229 -19.13 -8.54 1.82
CA ALA A 229 -20.01 -8.00 0.77
C ALA A 229 -21.50 -8.07 1.14
N ILE A 230 -21.91 -9.07 1.93
CA ILE A 230 -23.32 -9.31 2.30
C ILE A 230 -23.67 -8.65 3.64
N THR A 231 -22.69 -8.31 4.48
CA THR A 231 -22.90 -7.72 5.82
C THR A 231 -23.85 -6.52 5.80
N ILE A 232 -23.60 -5.52 4.93
CA ILE A 232 -24.44 -4.31 4.86
C ILE A 232 -25.87 -4.62 4.37
N PRO A 233 -26.07 -5.34 3.25
CA PRO A 233 -27.40 -5.82 2.85
C PRO A 233 -28.14 -6.57 3.96
N PHE A 234 -27.45 -7.49 4.65
CA PHE A 234 -28.02 -8.26 5.74
C PHE A 234 -28.49 -7.38 6.90
N TYR A 235 -27.70 -6.37 7.30
CA TYR A 235 -28.12 -5.43 8.36
C TYR A 235 -29.35 -4.61 7.96
N MET A 236 -29.46 -4.20 6.70
CA MET A 236 -30.66 -3.51 6.22
C MET A 236 -31.89 -4.44 6.22
N ASP A 237 -31.73 -5.70 5.80
CA ASP A 237 -32.82 -6.68 5.75
C ASP A 237 -33.40 -7.03 7.14
N ILE A 238 -32.54 -7.08 8.17
CA ILE A 238 -32.99 -7.31 9.56
C ILE A 238 -33.51 -6.04 10.26
N GLY A 239 -33.58 -4.92 9.54
CA GLY A 239 -34.27 -3.70 9.97
C GLY A 239 -33.38 -2.61 10.58
N PHE A 240 -32.05 -2.73 10.54
CA PHE A 240 -31.19 -1.63 10.98
C PHE A 240 -31.30 -0.45 10.02
N THR A 241 -31.32 0.75 10.61
CA THR A 241 -31.24 1.99 9.85
C THR A 241 -29.82 2.20 9.34
N LYS A 242 -29.68 2.94 8.23
CA LYS A 242 -28.37 3.33 7.69
C LYS A 242 -27.53 4.11 8.71
N THR A 243 -28.18 4.87 9.59
CA THR A 243 -27.54 5.62 10.68
C THR A 243 -26.91 4.70 11.71
N GLU A 244 -27.60 3.62 12.10
CA GLU A 244 -27.06 2.63 13.03
C GLU A 244 -25.91 1.84 12.41
N ILE A 245 -26.02 1.48 11.12
CA ILE A 245 -24.94 0.78 10.39
C ILE A 245 -23.70 1.66 10.27
N GLY A 246 -23.86 2.95 9.99
CA GLY A 246 -22.73 3.90 9.84
C GLY A 246 -22.06 4.32 11.14
N ALA A 247 -22.64 4.01 12.31
CA ALA A 247 -22.09 4.34 13.62
C ALA A 247 -21.12 3.26 14.17
N ILE A 248 -20.97 2.13 13.46
CA ILE A 248 -20.17 0.96 13.83
C ILE A 248 -18.99 0.84 12.84
#